data_AF-A0AAE1H736-F1
#
_entry.id   AF-A0AAE1H736-F1
#
_cell.length_a   1.000
_cell.length_b   1.000
_cell.length_c   1.000
_cell.angle_alpha   90.00
_cell.angle_beta   90.00
_cell.angle_gamma   90.00
#
_symmetry.space_group_name_H-M   'P 1'
#
loop_
_entity.id
_entity.type
_entity.pdbx_description
1 polymer ?
#
loop_
_entity_poly.entity_id
_entity_poly.type
_entity_poly.pdbx_seq_one_letter_code
_entity_poly.pdbx_strand_id
1 'polypeptide(L)'
;MESKCTTQAQGVSECRRPPLSPLPNTLRCCSRDDTVCTYCGVSYLVLHEIADLEAKILLLEKNQQDGEVEWARGALQAACQALVQRELSSARASAESRIQALAEVYDQEREQSREQQRQVGESRILEEVLLEVPQERRPADAPLPPPQVLERARAVWEATHALAERLFTSEEAGDGGGGGGGGGGGGGGMSALEYLDGASRCVAALDSTLRSAAATADELQAALRRARQAETDLVQARVQAVELQEDAERARREAEQQGAALQEARAQLQALRAQVAEASAQASAQGARHRDKVRLLTGQAELWRGVARSLEEEKVVQERMLAELREQLRQLRCSRGEPAPPRDEEEKRRAANECVSLRGALRESQEEIASLRGQKIALQVVQQHQQQRRRALHAPPR
;
A
#
# COMPACT_ATOMS: atom_id res chain seq x y z
N MET A 1 -30.95 -106.63 -8.90
CA MET A 1 -29.58 -106.10 -9.06
C MET A 1 -29.66 -104.82 -9.86
N GLU A 2 -29.06 -103.79 -9.28
CA GLU A 2 -28.77 -102.43 -9.74
C GLU A 2 -28.96 -102.15 -11.24
N SER A 3 -29.76 -101.13 -11.54
CA SER A 3 -29.79 -100.48 -12.84
C SER A 3 -29.54 -98.98 -12.70
N LYS A 4 -28.54 -98.54 -13.43
CA LYS A 4 -28.10 -97.15 -13.61
C LYS A 4 -29.25 -96.28 -14.13
N CYS A 5 -29.39 -95.07 -13.60
CA CYS A 5 -30.04 -93.99 -14.32
C CYS A 5 -29.19 -92.72 -14.20
N THR A 6 -28.36 -92.54 -15.22
CA THR A 6 -27.72 -91.28 -15.59
C THR A 6 -28.74 -90.42 -16.32
N THR A 7 -29.09 -89.27 -15.74
CA THR A 7 -29.55 -88.11 -16.51
C THR A 7 -28.91 -86.87 -15.92
N GLN A 8 -27.86 -86.39 -16.60
CA GLN A 8 -27.26 -85.07 -16.38
C GLN A 8 -28.26 -84.00 -16.84
N ALA A 9 -28.75 -83.21 -15.89
CA ALA A 9 -29.29 -81.89 -16.17
C ALA A 9 -28.25 -80.86 -15.68
N GLN A 10 -27.95 -79.91 -16.55
CA GLN A 10 -26.90 -78.92 -16.44
C GLN A 10 -26.99 -78.11 -15.14
N GLY A 11 -25.96 -78.22 -14.31
CA GLY A 11 -25.76 -77.37 -13.14
C GLY A 11 -25.28 -75.99 -13.58
N VAL A 12 -26.20 -75.03 -13.65
CA VAL A 12 -25.83 -73.62 -13.47
C VAL A 12 -25.71 -73.41 -11.97
N SER A 13 -24.52 -73.66 -11.42
CA SER A 13 -24.17 -73.26 -10.06
C SER A 13 -24.00 -71.74 -10.04
N GLU A 14 -25.12 -71.03 -10.05
CA GLU A 14 -25.15 -69.59 -9.89
C GLU A 14 -24.73 -69.26 -8.45
N CYS A 15 -23.54 -68.67 -8.33
CA CYS A 15 -22.94 -68.22 -7.08
C CYS A 15 -23.91 -67.29 -6.32
N ARG A 16 -24.65 -67.83 -5.35
CA ARG A 16 -25.27 -67.05 -4.27
C ARG A 16 -24.18 -66.50 -3.36
N ARG A 17 -23.52 -65.42 -3.77
CA ARG A 17 -22.83 -64.56 -2.81
C ARG A 17 -23.91 -63.97 -1.89
N PRO A 18 -23.82 -64.15 -0.57
CA PRO A 18 -24.72 -63.45 0.34
C PRO A 18 -24.59 -61.94 0.10
N PRO A 19 -25.70 -61.18 0.14
CA PRO A 19 -25.67 -59.74 -0.06
C PRO A 19 -24.70 -59.10 0.94
N LEU A 20 -23.83 -58.22 0.42
CA LEU A 20 -22.77 -57.54 1.18
C LEU A 20 -23.34 -56.60 2.27
N SER A 21 -24.59 -56.17 2.14
CA SER A 21 -25.32 -55.45 3.17
C SER A 21 -26.43 -56.34 3.75
N PRO A 22 -26.39 -56.65 5.06
CA PRO A 22 -27.51 -57.29 5.71
C PRO A 22 -28.75 -56.39 5.62
N LEU A 23 -29.88 -56.98 5.21
CA LEU A 23 -31.18 -56.30 5.20
C LEU A 23 -31.44 -55.59 6.55
N PRO A 24 -31.95 -54.35 6.55
CA PRO A 24 -32.32 -53.62 7.76
C PRO A 24 -33.25 -54.46 8.65
N ASN A 25 -33.10 -54.36 9.97
CA ASN A 25 -33.83 -55.21 10.92
C ASN A 25 -35.37 -55.09 10.80
N THR A 26 -35.86 -53.94 10.33
CA THR A 26 -37.27 -53.69 10.06
C THR A 26 -37.83 -54.49 8.89
N LEU A 27 -37.01 -54.79 7.87
CA LEU A 27 -37.42 -55.49 6.65
C LEU A 27 -37.14 -57.00 6.70
N ARG A 28 -36.30 -57.46 7.63
CA ARG A 28 -36.05 -58.90 7.86
C ARG A 28 -37.28 -59.66 8.37
N CYS A 29 -38.23 -58.97 8.98
CA CYS A 29 -39.45 -59.56 9.53
C CYS A 29 -40.65 -59.50 8.55
N CYS A 30 -40.50 -58.84 7.39
CA CYS A 30 -41.56 -58.69 6.41
C CYS A 30 -41.55 -59.87 5.42
N SER A 31 -42.73 -60.38 5.05
CA SER A 31 -42.83 -61.38 3.99
C SER A 31 -42.43 -60.76 2.64
N ARG A 32 -41.92 -61.56 1.70
CA ARG A 32 -41.43 -61.05 0.40
C ARG A 32 -42.49 -60.25 -0.35
N ASP A 33 -43.75 -60.65 -0.26
CA ASP A 33 -44.88 -60.01 -0.92
C ASP A 33 -45.24 -58.65 -0.28
N ASP A 34 -44.86 -58.43 0.99
CA ASP A 34 -45.08 -57.16 1.69
C ASP A 34 -43.97 -56.13 1.44
N THR A 35 -42.82 -56.56 0.93
CA THR A 35 -41.68 -55.67 0.67
C THR A 35 -41.73 -54.98 -0.69
N VAL A 36 -42.74 -55.29 -1.52
CA VAL A 36 -42.93 -54.71 -2.84
C VAL A 36 -44.26 -53.96 -2.86
N CYS A 37 -44.22 -52.68 -3.23
CA CYS A 37 -45.44 -51.90 -3.34
C CYS A 37 -46.34 -52.51 -4.43
N THR A 38 -47.54 -52.94 -4.05
CA THR A 38 -48.52 -53.55 -4.96
C THR A 38 -48.99 -52.62 -6.08
N TYR A 39 -48.84 -51.30 -5.90
CA TYR A 39 -49.28 -50.31 -6.88
C TYR A 39 -48.20 -49.92 -7.90
N CYS A 40 -46.93 -49.84 -7.50
CA CYS A 40 -45.86 -49.41 -8.40
C CYS A 40 -44.77 -50.46 -8.65
N GLY A 41 -44.83 -51.62 -7.98
CA GLY A 41 -43.86 -52.70 -8.13
C GLY A 41 -42.46 -52.39 -7.58
N VAL A 42 -42.26 -51.21 -6.99
CA VAL A 42 -40.97 -50.81 -6.41
C VAL A 42 -40.81 -51.48 -5.05
N SER A 43 -39.69 -52.16 -4.86
CA SER A 43 -39.35 -52.74 -3.56
C SER A 43 -39.00 -51.63 -2.56
N TYR A 44 -39.56 -51.72 -1.36
CA TYR A 44 -39.19 -50.88 -0.20
C TYR A 44 -37.69 -50.90 0.10
N LEU A 45 -37.00 -51.96 -0.33
CA LEU A 45 -35.54 -52.05 -0.27
C LEU A 45 -34.84 -51.01 -1.12
N VAL A 46 -35.33 -50.80 -2.35
CA VAL A 46 -34.77 -49.80 -3.26
C VAL A 46 -34.98 -48.40 -2.69
N LEU A 47 -36.15 -48.14 -2.09
CA LEU A 47 -36.43 -46.84 -1.46
C LEU A 47 -35.54 -46.58 -0.24
N HIS A 48 -35.31 -47.59 0.60
CA HIS A 48 -34.43 -47.44 1.76
C HIS A 48 -32.97 -47.22 1.34
N GLU A 49 -32.52 -47.92 0.30
CA GLU A 49 -31.15 -47.80 -0.21
C GLU A 49 -30.93 -46.45 -0.92
N ILE A 50 -31.96 -45.91 -1.60
CA ILE A 50 -31.95 -44.53 -2.12
C ILE A 50 -31.85 -43.53 -0.97
N ALA A 51 -32.64 -43.68 0.11
CA ALA A 51 -32.60 -42.78 1.26
C ALA A 51 -31.23 -42.78 1.97
N ASP A 52 -30.60 -43.95 2.11
CA ASP A 52 -29.25 -44.06 2.69
C ASP A 52 -28.19 -43.42 1.78
N LEU A 53 -28.33 -43.52 0.46
CA LEU A 53 -27.45 -42.86 -0.51
C LEU A 53 -27.64 -41.34 -0.50
N GLU A 54 -28.87 -40.84 -0.43
CA GLU A 54 -29.15 -39.40 -0.28
C GLU A 54 -28.54 -38.84 1.01
N ALA A 55 -28.66 -39.55 2.13
CA ALA A 55 -28.05 -39.17 3.39
C ALA A 55 -26.50 -39.15 3.30
N LYS A 56 -25.89 -40.13 2.63
CA LYS A 56 -24.45 -40.16 2.37
C LYS A 56 -23.98 -39.01 1.48
N ILE A 57 -24.72 -38.70 0.41
CA ILE A 57 -24.41 -37.59 -0.50
C ILE A 57 -24.45 -36.26 0.27
N LEU A 58 -25.50 -36.03 1.06
CA LEU A 58 -25.64 -34.82 1.89
C LEU A 58 -24.48 -34.64 2.89
N LEU A 59 -24.02 -35.74 3.48
CA LEU A 59 -22.91 -35.73 4.44
C LEU A 59 -21.56 -35.46 3.73
N LEU A 60 -21.38 -36.01 2.52
CA LEU A 60 -20.20 -35.75 1.69
C LEU A 60 -20.19 -34.29 1.17
N GLU A 61 -21.30 -33.77 0.65
CA GLU A 61 -21.40 -32.38 0.18
C GLU A 61 -21.11 -31.38 1.31
N LYS A 62 -21.61 -31.65 2.52
CA LYS A 62 -21.35 -30.82 3.70
C LYS A 62 -19.87 -30.85 4.10
N ASN A 63 -19.26 -32.03 4.15
CA ASN A 63 -17.83 -32.17 4.46
C ASN A 63 -16.93 -31.55 3.37
N GLN A 64 -17.36 -31.59 2.12
CA GLN A 64 -16.63 -30.99 1.00
C GLN A 64 -16.67 -29.46 1.06
N GLN A 65 -17.84 -28.88 1.36
CA GLN A 65 -18.00 -27.43 1.55
C GLN A 65 -17.21 -26.92 2.77
N ASP A 66 -17.29 -27.60 3.91
CA ASP A 66 -16.58 -27.18 5.11
C ASP A 66 -15.05 -27.31 4.93
N GLY A 67 -14.58 -28.38 4.27
CA GLY A 67 -13.17 -28.62 3.98
C GLY A 67 -12.56 -27.63 2.98
N GLU A 68 -13.26 -27.31 1.89
CA GLU A 68 -12.78 -26.34 0.89
C GLU A 68 -12.78 -24.91 1.47
N VAL A 69 -13.77 -24.56 2.28
CA VAL A 69 -13.84 -23.23 2.92
C VAL A 69 -12.76 -23.04 3.98
N GLU A 70 -12.50 -24.05 4.82
CA GLU A 70 -11.38 -23.98 5.78
C GLU A 70 -10.03 -23.97 5.08
N TRP A 71 -9.84 -24.80 4.04
CA TRP A 71 -8.60 -24.81 3.27
C TRP A 71 -8.36 -23.47 2.57
N ALA A 72 -9.36 -22.90 1.91
CA ALA A 72 -9.27 -21.59 1.25
C ALA A 72 -9.00 -20.47 2.26
N ARG A 73 -9.62 -20.53 3.45
CA ARG A 73 -9.36 -19.58 4.55
C ARG A 73 -7.91 -19.69 5.03
N GLY A 74 -7.41 -20.90 5.24
CA GLY A 74 -6.02 -21.14 5.66
C GLY A 74 -5.01 -20.68 4.60
N ALA A 75 -5.26 -20.98 3.33
CA ALA A 75 -4.44 -20.54 2.21
C ALA A 75 -4.43 -19.01 2.09
N LEU A 76 -5.58 -18.36 2.22
CA LEU A 76 -5.68 -16.90 2.20
C LEU A 76 -4.95 -16.28 3.39
N GLN A 77 -5.10 -16.84 4.60
CA GLN A 77 -4.42 -16.35 5.80
C GLN A 77 -2.88 -16.49 5.65
N ALA A 78 -2.40 -17.60 5.12
CA ALA A 78 -0.98 -17.81 4.84
C ALA A 78 -0.45 -16.83 3.78
N ALA A 79 -1.21 -16.58 2.71
CA ALA A 79 -0.85 -15.60 1.68
C ALA A 79 -0.78 -14.18 2.25
N CYS A 80 -1.76 -13.78 3.08
CA CYS A 80 -1.74 -12.51 3.78
C CYS A 80 -0.53 -12.39 4.72
N GLN A 81 -0.21 -13.41 5.48
CA GLN A 81 0.97 -13.42 6.36
C GLN A 81 2.27 -13.32 5.56
N ALA A 82 2.39 -14.03 4.43
CA ALA A 82 3.56 -13.95 3.56
C ALA A 82 3.74 -12.54 2.96
N LEU A 83 2.65 -11.90 2.52
CA LEU A 83 2.68 -10.52 2.03
C LEU A 83 3.12 -9.54 3.12
N VAL A 84 2.52 -9.63 4.32
CA VAL A 84 2.91 -8.78 5.45
C VAL A 84 4.38 -8.99 5.81
N GLN A 85 4.86 -10.23 5.83
CA GLN A 85 6.26 -10.54 6.13
C GLN A 85 7.20 -9.96 5.06
N ARG A 86 6.82 -10.03 3.79
CA ARG A 86 7.58 -9.44 2.68
C ARG A 86 7.65 -7.92 2.81
N GLU A 87 6.53 -7.24 3.03
CA GLU A 87 6.49 -5.78 3.20
C GLU A 87 7.31 -5.32 4.41
N LEU A 88 7.21 -6.03 5.55
CA LEU A 88 8.02 -5.74 6.73
C LEU A 88 9.51 -5.95 6.48
N SER A 89 9.90 -7.00 5.77
CA SER A 89 11.32 -7.24 5.43
C SER A 89 11.87 -6.18 4.47
N SER A 90 11.08 -5.76 3.47
CA SER A 90 11.43 -4.69 2.55
C SER A 90 11.58 -3.34 3.29
N ALA A 91 10.63 -3.02 4.16
CA ALA A 91 10.67 -1.80 4.96
C ALA A 91 11.88 -1.78 5.91
N ARG A 92 12.23 -2.91 6.52
CA ARG A 92 13.44 -3.04 7.35
C ARG A 92 14.71 -2.84 6.55
N ALA A 93 14.86 -3.51 5.41
CA ALA A 93 16.04 -3.34 4.55
C ALA A 93 16.19 -1.89 4.05
N SER A 94 15.08 -1.23 3.71
CA SER A 94 15.09 0.18 3.34
C SER A 94 15.48 1.09 4.52
N ALA A 95 14.96 0.83 5.71
CA ALA A 95 15.33 1.58 6.92
C ALA A 95 16.81 1.40 7.28
N GLU A 96 17.32 0.17 7.21
CA GLU A 96 18.74 -0.15 7.45
C GLU A 96 19.64 0.57 6.45
N SER A 97 19.30 0.53 5.15
CA SER A 97 20.03 1.27 4.11
C SER A 97 20.05 2.79 4.37
N ARG A 98 18.93 3.38 4.80
CA ARG A 98 18.85 4.81 5.16
C ARG A 98 19.68 5.14 6.40
N ILE A 99 19.69 4.28 7.41
CA ILE A 99 20.52 4.45 8.61
C ILE A 99 21.99 4.39 8.24
N GLN A 100 22.38 3.45 7.37
CA GLN A 100 23.76 3.32 6.91
C GLN A 100 24.21 4.55 6.11
N ALA A 101 23.37 5.06 5.19
CA ALA A 101 23.65 6.29 4.45
C ALA A 101 23.78 7.51 5.39
N LEU A 102 22.93 7.62 6.42
CA LEU A 102 23.04 8.69 7.42
C LEU A 102 24.31 8.56 8.26
N ALA A 103 24.73 7.35 8.61
CA ALA A 103 25.98 7.11 9.34
C ALA A 103 27.19 7.53 8.52
N GLU A 104 27.22 7.22 7.22
CA GLU A 104 28.29 7.65 6.31
C GLU A 104 28.37 9.18 6.18
N VAL A 105 27.22 9.87 6.08
CA VAL A 105 27.17 11.34 6.08
C VAL A 105 27.71 11.91 7.39
N TYR A 106 27.30 11.34 8.53
CA TYR A 106 27.77 11.79 9.84
C TYR A 106 29.28 11.62 10.01
N ASP A 107 29.85 10.50 9.55
CA ASP A 107 31.29 10.26 9.58
C ASP A 107 32.04 11.24 8.65
N GLN A 108 31.48 11.57 7.48
CA GLN A 108 32.03 12.60 6.60
C GLN A 108 32.03 13.98 7.25
N GLU A 109 30.93 14.40 7.87
CA GLU A 109 30.84 15.69 8.58
C GLU A 109 31.82 15.76 9.76
N ARG A 110 32.01 14.64 10.46
CA ARG A 110 32.97 14.53 11.56
C ARG A 110 34.41 14.66 11.08
N GLU A 111 34.75 14.07 9.95
CA GLU A 111 36.09 14.21 9.36
C GLU A 111 36.31 15.62 8.79
N GLN A 112 35.31 16.22 8.14
CA GLN A 112 35.36 17.62 7.72
C GLN A 112 35.55 18.57 8.92
N SER A 113 34.87 18.32 10.04
CA SER A 113 35.03 19.09 11.27
C SER A 113 36.43 18.96 11.86
N ARG A 114 37.04 17.76 11.81
CA ARG A 114 38.43 17.54 12.23
C ARG A 114 39.41 18.27 11.33
N GLU A 115 39.18 18.25 10.02
CA GLU A 115 40.02 18.94 9.05
C GLU A 115 39.94 20.47 9.22
N GLN A 116 38.74 21.00 9.44
CA GLN A 116 38.57 22.41 9.81
C GLN A 116 39.30 22.75 11.11
N GLN A 117 39.23 21.91 12.14
CA GLN A 117 39.99 22.11 13.37
C GLN A 117 41.50 22.07 13.15
N ARG A 118 42.01 21.20 12.25
CA ARG A 118 43.43 21.19 11.86
C ARG A 118 43.81 22.48 11.14
N GLN A 119 43.03 22.93 10.17
CA GLN A 119 43.25 24.18 9.45
C GLN A 119 43.23 25.40 10.37
N VAL A 120 42.30 25.43 11.34
CA VAL A 120 42.26 26.48 12.38
C VAL A 120 43.49 26.38 13.30
N GLY A 121 43.89 25.18 13.68
CA GLY A 121 45.11 24.96 14.48
C GLY A 121 46.38 25.40 13.76
N GLU A 122 46.54 25.04 12.49
CA GLU A 122 47.65 25.47 11.63
C GLU A 122 47.64 26.98 11.43
N SER A 123 46.47 27.57 11.16
CA SER A 123 46.31 29.04 11.06
C SER A 123 46.70 29.74 12.36
N ARG A 124 46.37 29.14 13.51
CA ARG A 124 46.70 29.68 14.84
C ARG A 124 48.19 29.55 15.15
N ILE A 125 48.84 28.45 14.77
CA ILE A 125 50.31 28.29 14.88
C ILE A 125 51.00 29.31 13.97
N LEU A 126 50.52 29.50 12.74
CA LEU A 126 51.03 30.53 11.84
C LEU A 126 50.81 31.94 12.42
N GLU A 127 49.65 32.22 13.02
CA GLU A 127 49.37 33.50 13.70
C GLU A 127 50.28 33.69 14.93
N GLU A 128 50.53 32.66 15.72
CA GLU A 128 51.42 32.71 16.90
C GLU A 128 52.88 32.92 16.48
N VAL A 129 53.35 32.24 15.41
CA VAL A 129 54.66 32.49 14.80
C VAL A 129 54.75 33.90 14.19
N LEU A 130 53.66 34.42 13.63
CA LEU A 130 53.55 35.81 13.14
C LEU A 130 53.49 36.84 14.29
N LEU A 131 53.04 36.45 15.48
CA LEU A 131 52.98 37.31 16.68
C LEU A 131 54.28 37.25 17.51
N GLU A 132 55.09 36.20 17.38
CA GLU A 132 56.47 36.16 17.89
C GLU A 132 57.46 36.93 16.99
N VAL A 133 57.02 37.38 15.80
CA VAL A 133 57.69 38.49 15.11
C VAL A 133 57.49 39.75 15.98
N PRO A 134 58.57 40.45 16.40
CA PRO A 134 58.46 41.61 17.25
C PRO A 134 57.41 42.60 16.71
N GLN A 135 56.44 42.95 17.57
CA GLN A 135 55.29 43.78 17.27
C GLN A 135 55.66 45.05 16.48
N GLU A 136 55.32 45.06 15.20
CA GLU A 136 54.90 46.27 14.50
C GLU A 136 53.42 46.13 14.08
N ARG A 137 52.55 46.58 14.98
CA ARG A 137 51.18 47.13 14.80
C ARG A 137 50.24 46.49 13.76
N ARG A 138 49.11 45.94 14.27
CA ARG A 138 47.89 45.60 13.52
C ARG A 138 47.32 46.79 12.71
N PRO A 139 46.86 46.58 11.46
CA PRO A 139 46.16 47.56 10.64
C PRO A 139 44.64 47.40 10.81
N ALA A 140 43.98 48.40 11.41
CA ALA A 140 42.52 48.53 11.40
C ALA A 140 42.01 49.39 10.22
N ASP A 141 42.91 49.90 9.40
CA ASP A 141 42.62 50.60 8.16
C ASP A 141 43.24 49.75 7.05
N ALA A 142 42.50 49.48 5.97
CA ALA A 142 43.14 48.98 4.75
C ALA A 142 44.36 49.88 4.50
N PRO A 143 45.58 49.33 4.36
CA PRO A 143 46.77 50.16 4.36
C PRO A 143 46.67 51.05 3.13
N LEU A 144 46.30 52.31 3.37
CA LEU A 144 46.93 53.39 2.63
C LEU A 144 48.42 53.02 2.61
N PRO A 145 49.05 53.02 1.41
CA PRO A 145 50.44 52.63 1.26
C PRO A 145 51.22 53.24 2.43
N PRO A 146 52.06 52.45 3.14
CA PRO A 146 52.65 52.84 4.41
C PRO A 146 53.04 54.31 4.32
N PRO A 147 52.78 55.17 5.32
CA PRO A 147 53.08 56.59 5.19
C PRO A 147 54.53 56.82 4.71
N GLN A 148 55.44 55.88 5.00
CA GLN A 148 56.80 55.80 4.47
C GLN A 148 56.91 55.60 2.95
N VAL A 149 56.04 54.81 2.31
CA VAL A 149 55.96 54.64 0.85
C VAL A 149 55.38 55.91 0.19
N LEU A 150 54.34 56.50 0.78
CA LEU A 150 53.80 57.79 0.31
C LEU A 150 54.80 58.93 0.52
N GLU A 151 55.51 58.94 1.65
CA GLU A 151 56.58 59.91 1.96
C GLU A 151 57.81 59.68 1.09
N ARG A 152 58.17 58.43 0.77
CA ARG A 152 59.25 58.14 -0.19
C ARG A 152 58.88 58.57 -1.60
N ALA A 153 57.66 58.28 -2.05
CA ALA A 153 57.18 58.76 -3.34
C ALA A 153 57.13 60.29 -3.39
N ARG A 154 56.67 60.92 -2.31
CA ARG A 154 56.66 62.38 -2.16
C ARG A 154 58.06 62.97 -2.10
N ALA A 155 58.99 62.36 -1.37
CA ALA A 155 60.38 62.82 -1.26
C ALA A 155 61.14 62.65 -2.58
N VAL A 156 60.88 61.56 -3.33
CA VAL A 156 61.43 61.39 -4.69
C VAL A 156 60.85 62.45 -5.62
N TRP A 157 59.55 62.74 -5.54
CA TRP A 157 58.91 63.80 -6.31
C TRP A 157 59.45 65.20 -5.95
N GLU A 158 59.57 65.53 -4.67
CA GLU A 158 60.13 66.81 -4.19
C GLU A 158 61.62 66.94 -4.56
N ALA A 159 62.40 65.86 -4.47
CA ALA A 159 63.81 65.86 -4.87
C ALA A 159 63.99 66.02 -6.38
N THR A 160 63.17 65.35 -7.19
CA THR A 160 63.19 65.50 -8.66
C THR A 160 62.69 66.89 -9.08
N HIS A 161 61.67 67.43 -8.43
CA HIS A 161 61.19 68.78 -8.67
C HIS A 161 62.21 69.85 -8.26
N ALA A 162 62.89 69.71 -7.12
CA ALA A 162 63.96 70.62 -6.69
C ALA A 162 65.17 70.57 -7.62
N LEU A 163 65.48 69.39 -8.17
CA LEU A 163 66.56 69.22 -9.14
C LEU A 163 66.17 69.82 -10.51
N ALA A 164 64.91 69.70 -10.92
CA ALA A 164 64.38 70.35 -12.11
C ALA A 164 64.42 71.89 -11.97
N GLU A 165 64.00 72.46 -10.84
CA GLU A 165 64.08 73.92 -10.63
C GLU A 165 65.53 74.43 -10.65
N ARG A 166 66.48 73.68 -10.09
CA ARG A 166 67.91 74.05 -10.15
C ARG A 166 68.50 73.99 -11.56
N LEU A 167 68.02 73.07 -12.39
CA LEU A 167 68.44 72.98 -13.79
C LEU A 167 67.82 74.10 -14.65
N PHE A 168 66.58 74.48 -14.38
CA PHE A 168 65.89 75.54 -15.15
C PHE A 168 66.21 76.98 -14.69
N THR A 169 66.63 77.18 -13.43
CA THR A 169 67.04 78.52 -12.93
C THR A 169 68.51 78.86 -13.22
N SER A 170 69.27 77.95 -13.85
CA SER A 170 70.68 78.18 -14.20
C SER A 170 70.89 78.86 -15.56
N GLU A 171 69.83 79.11 -16.35
CA GLU A 171 69.95 79.75 -17.68
C GLU A 171 69.86 81.29 -17.65
N GLU A 172 69.61 81.92 -16.50
CA GLU A 172 69.48 83.39 -16.41
C GLU A 172 70.77 84.15 -16.03
N ALA A 173 71.96 83.53 -16.11
CA ALA A 173 73.24 84.23 -15.93
C ALA A 173 73.90 84.67 -17.26
N GLY A 174 73.09 85.00 -18.26
CA GLY A 174 73.53 85.30 -19.62
C GLY A 174 72.93 86.56 -20.23
N ASP A 175 72.76 87.64 -19.47
CA ASP A 175 72.51 88.95 -20.09
C ASP A 175 73.13 90.12 -19.30
N GLY A 176 73.78 91.03 -20.04
CA GLY A 176 73.94 92.44 -19.65
C GLY A 176 75.04 92.85 -18.66
N GLY A 177 76.22 93.20 -19.19
CA GLY A 177 76.77 94.56 -19.05
C GLY A 177 77.42 95.02 -17.73
N GLY A 178 78.71 95.36 -17.83
CA GLY A 178 79.21 96.66 -17.36
C GLY A 178 79.87 96.75 -15.98
N GLY A 179 81.16 97.08 -15.99
CA GLY A 179 81.71 98.07 -15.06
C GLY A 179 82.34 97.57 -13.75
N GLY A 180 83.68 97.51 -13.76
CA GLY A 180 84.50 98.21 -12.77
C GLY A 180 84.57 97.69 -11.33
N GLY A 181 85.78 97.28 -10.92
CA GLY A 181 86.30 97.64 -9.60
C GLY A 181 86.43 96.52 -8.58
N GLY A 182 87.62 95.92 -8.55
CA GLY A 182 88.46 95.72 -7.34
C GLY A 182 87.85 95.07 -6.10
N GLY A 183 88.42 93.93 -5.70
CA GLY A 183 88.38 93.48 -4.31
C GLY A 183 88.63 91.98 -4.18
N GLY A 184 89.79 91.61 -3.65
CA GLY A 184 90.25 90.22 -3.56
C GLY A 184 89.38 89.31 -2.69
N GLY A 185 89.37 88.04 -3.09
CA GLY A 185 88.85 86.92 -2.31
C GLY A 185 89.11 85.64 -3.11
N GLY A 186 90.01 84.78 -2.62
CA GLY A 186 90.54 83.64 -3.35
C GLY A 186 89.45 82.69 -3.88
N GLY A 187 89.21 82.75 -5.18
CA GLY A 187 88.42 81.77 -5.91
C GLY A 187 89.26 80.51 -6.11
N GLY A 188 89.03 79.50 -5.28
CA GLY A 188 89.41 78.13 -5.61
C GLY A 188 88.54 77.68 -6.78
N GLY A 189 89.02 77.91 -8.01
CA GLY A 189 88.36 77.41 -9.21
C GLY A 189 88.34 75.89 -9.12
N MET A 190 87.15 75.31 -8.93
CA MET A 190 86.96 73.87 -9.09
C MET A 190 87.49 73.51 -10.47
N SER A 191 88.37 72.51 -10.51
CA SER A 191 88.90 72.05 -11.79
C SER A 191 87.76 71.45 -12.62
N ALA A 192 87.82 71.54 -13.95
CA ALA A 192 86.81 70.95 -14.82
C ALA A 192 86.56 69.45 -14.54
N LEU A 193 87.57 68.76 -13.98
CA LEU A 193 87.49 67.39 -13.51
C LEU A 193 86.56 67.21 -12.29
N GLU A 194 86.57 68.13 -11.33
CA GLU A 194 85.67 68.09 -10.15
C GLU A 194 84.22 68.37 -10.55
N TYR A 195 83.99 69.20 -11.57
CA TYR A 195 82.66 69.43 -12.12
C TYR A 195 82.11 68.16 -12.81
N LEU A 196 82.93 67.47 -13.61
CA LEU A 196 82.55 66.22 -14.26
C LEU A 196 82.31 65.08 -13.26
N ASP A 197 83.12 64.98 -12.19
CA ASP A 197 82.88 64.01 -11.10
C ASP A 197 81.58 64.30 -10.36
N GLY A 198 81.30 65.58 -10.05
CA GLY A 198 80.04 66.01 -9.47
C GLY A 198 78.82 65.68 -10.35
N ALA A 199 78.91 65.95 -11.65
CA ALA A 199 77.86 65.61 -12.61
C ALA A 199 77.64 64.08 -12.71
N SER A 200 78.72 63.29 -12.70
CA SER A 200 78.64 61.82 -12.73
C SER A 200 77.94 61.27 -11.49
N ARG A 201 78.24 61.80 -10.30
CA ARG A 201 77.56 61.41 -9.04
C ARG A 201 76.07 61.78 -9.06
N CYS A 202 75.70 62.94 -9.60
CA CYS A 202 74.31 63.35 -9.76
C CYS A 202 73.54 62.41 -10.72
N VAL A 203 74.15 62.05 -11.86
CA VAL A 203 73.56 61.09 -12.80
C VAL A 203 73.41 59.70 -12.17
N ALA A 204 74.40 59.23 -11.41
CA ALA A 204 74.32 57.97 -10.69
C ALA A 204 73.23 57.97 -9.60
N ALA A 205 73.08 59.07 -8.86
CA ALA A 205 72.01 59.24 -7.89
C ALA A 205 70.63 59.24 -8.56
N LEU A 206 70.48 59.96 -9.69
CA LEU A 206 69.25 59.96 -10.49
C LEU A 206 68.91 58.57 -11.02
N ASP A 207 69.88 57.85 -11.60
CA ASP A 207 69.69 56.48 -12.08
C ASP A 207 69.26 55.55 -10.93
N SER A 208 69.87 55.68 -9.75
CA SER A 208 69.45 54.92 -8.56
C SER A 208 68.02 55.25 -8.14
N THR A 209 67.61 56.53 -8.16
CA THR A 209 66.24 56.92 -7.82
C THR A 209 65.23 56.43 -8.87
N LEU A 210 65.57 56.48 -10.16
CA LEU A 210 64.73 55.97 -11.24
C LEU A 210 64.54 54.46 -11.14
N ARG A 211 65.61 53.70 -10.84
CA ARG A 211 65.51 52.25 -10.61
C ARG A 211 64.66 51.93 -9.39
N SER A 212 64.81 52.68 -8.30
CA SER A 212 63.96 52.52 -7.12
C SER A 212 62.50 52.84 -7.42
N ALA A 213 62.23 53.89 -8.20
CA ALA A 213 60.89 54.27 -8.61
C ALA A 213 60.26 53.20 -9.52
N ALA A 214 61.03 52.66 -10.46
CA ALA A 214 60.61 51.54 -11.32
C ALA A 214 60.25 50.30 -10.49
N ALA A 215 61.09 49.92 -9.52
CA ALA A 215 60.79 48.80 -8.62
C ALA A 215 59.49 49.01 -7.83
N THR A 216 59.27 50.22 -7.29
CA THR A 216 58.00 50.54 -6.60
C THR A 216 56.80 50.54 -7.55
N ALA A 217 56.97 50.94 -8.81
CA ALA A 217 55.92 50.88 -9.82
C ALA A 217 55.54 49.43 -10.14
N ASP A 218 56.52 48.54 -10.26
CA ASP A 218 56.31 47.10 -10.47
C ASP A 218 55.59 46.46 -9.28
N GLU A 219 55.98 46.80 -8.04
CA GLU A 219 55.31 46.34 -6.82
C GLU A 219 53.84 46.80 -6.75
N LEU A 220 53.57 48.08 -7.07
CA LEU A 220 52.22 48.62 -7.15
C LEU A 220 51.41 47.93 -8.25
N GLN A 221 52.01 47.66 -9.41
CA GLN A 221 51.34 46.95 -10.49
C GLN A 221 51.02 45.50 -10.09
N ALA A 222 51.92 44.81 -9.39
CA ALA A 222 51.69 43.48 -8.84
C ALA A 222 50.59 43.49 -7.76
N ALA A 223 50.55 44.50 -6.90
CA ALA A 223 49.48 44.70 -5.92
C ALA A 223 48.13 44.92 -6.59
N LEU A 224 48.07 45.75 -7.64
CA LEU A 224 46.85 45.97 -8.43
C LEU A 224 46.36 44.70 -9.13
N ARG A 225 47.27 43.87 -9.67
CA ARG A 225 46.90 42.57 -10.26
C ARG A 225 46.30 41.63 -9.20
N ARG A 226 46.91 41.55 -8.02
CA ARG A 226 46.38 40.76 -6.89
C ARG A 226 45.01 41.26 -6.42
N ALA A 227 44.83 42.57 -6.34
CA ALA A 227 43.53 43.17 -5.97
C ALA A 227 42.44 42.84 -6.99
N ARG A 228 42.74 42.93 -8.30
CA ARG A 228 41.81 42.53 -9.36
C ARG A 228 41.48 41.04 -9.32
N GLN A 229 42.46 40.19 -9.06
CA GLN A 229 42.21 38.75 -8.92
C GLN A 229 41.30 38.47 -7.71
N ALA A 230 41.55 39.10 -6.57
CA ALA A 230 40.69 38.97 -5.40
C ALA A 230 39.26 39.48 -5.68
N GLU A 231 39.10 40.55 -6.47
CA GLU A 231 37.79 41.02 -6.90
C GLU A 231 37.08 39.99 -7.80
N THR A 232 37.78 39.37 -8.75
CA THR A 232 37.19 38.30 -9.57
C THR A 232 36.81 37.08 -8.75
N ASP A 233 37.63 36.70 -7.77
CA ASP A 233 37.36 35.56 -6.89
C ASP A 233 36.14 35.84 -5.99
N LEU A 234 35.99 37.07 -5.49
CA LEU A 234 34.81 37.50 -4.73
C LEU A 234 33.53 37.49 -5.59
N VAL A 235 33.62 37.91 -6.86
CA VAL A 235 32.49 37.84 -7.78
C VAL A 235 32.10 36.38 -8.05
N GLN A 236 33.08 35.50 -8.29
CA GLN A 236 32.83 34.06 -8.47
C GLN A 236 32.19 33.43 -7.24
N ALA A 237 32.70 33.72 -6.04
CA ALA A 237 32.12 33.25 -4.79
C ALA A 237 30.68 33.73 -4.60
N ARG A 238 30.36 34.96 -5.00
CA ARG A 238 28.98 35.48 -4.98
C ARG A 238 28.06 34.77 -5.96
N VAL A 239 28.53 34.46 -7.17
CA VAL A 239 27.77 33.69 -8.15
C VAL A 239 27.46 32.29 -7.61
N GLN A 240 28.47 31.60 -7.06
CA GLN A 240 28.28 30.29 -6.43
C GLN A 240 27.31 30.34 -5.26
N ALA A 241 27.35 31.38 -4.42
CA ALA A 241 26.41 31.56 -3.32
C ALA A 241 24.96 31.71 -3.81
N VAL A 242 24.74 32.43 -4.92
CA VAL A 242 23.41 32.58 -5.54
C VAL A 242 22.93 31.25 -6.13
N GLU A 243 23.79 30.51 -6.82
CA GLU A 243 23.45 29.18 -7.35
C GLU A 243 23.04 28.20 -6.24
N LEU A 244 23.80 28.16 -5.14
CA LEU A 244 23.45 27.35 -3.96
C LEU A 244 22.14 27.80 -3.31
N GLN A 245 21.84 29.10 -3.31
CA GLN A 245 20.57 29.61 -2.81
C GLN A 245 19.40 29.17 -3.71
N GLU A 246 19.55 29.24 -5.04
CA GLU A 246 18.55 28.77 -5.98
C GLU A 246 18.32 27.25 -5.85
N ASP A 247 19.38 26.46 -5.66
CA ASP A 247 19.28 25.02 -5.40
C ASP A 247 18.56 24.71 -4.09
N ALA A 248 18.86 25.46 -3.02
CA ALA A 248 18.14 25.34 -1.75
C ALA A 248 16.65 25.69 -1.89
N GLU A 249 16.31 26.72 -2.68
CA GLU A 249 14.92 27.07 -2.97
C GLU A 249 14.21 26.02 -3.83
N ARG A 250 14.90 25.45 -4.83
CA ARG A 250 14.40 24.32 -5.63
C ARG A 250 14.08 23.12 -4.73
N ALA A 251 15.04 22.72 -3.89
CA ALA A 251 14.86 21.61 -2.94
C ALA A 251 13.71 21.86 -1.96
N ARG A 252 13.54 23.11 -1.48
CA ARG A 252 12.41 23.48 -0.63
C ARG A 252 11.06 23.34 -1.35
N ARG A 253 10.96 23.80 -2.60
CA ARG A 253 9.73 23.66 -3.40
C ARG A 253 9.39 22.20 -3.66
N GLU A 254 10.40 21.37 -3.96
CA GLU A 254 10.22 19.93 -4.13
C GLU A 254 9.73 19.27 -2.83
N ALA A 255 10.31 19.63 -1.68
CA ALA A 255 9.86 19.15 -0.37
C ALA A 255 8.42 19.58 -0.04
N GLU A 256 8.03 20.81 -0.38
CA GLU A 256 6.65 21.30 -0.22
C GLU A 256 5.67 20.53 -1.13
N GLN A 257 6.05 20.27 -2.38
CA GLN A 257 5.25 19.46 -3.32
C GLN A 257 5.10 18.01 -2.83
N GLN A 258 6.18 17.38 -2.36
CA GLN A 258 6.14 16.05 -1.76
C GLN A 258 5.27 16.03 -0.49
N GLY A 259 5.35 17.07 0.34
CA GLY A 259 4.48 17.24 1.51
C GLY A 259 3.00 17.30 1.14
N ALA A 260 2.64 18.07 0.10
CA ALA A 260 1.28 18.15 -0.40
C ALA A 260 0.78 16.80 -0.97
N ALA A 261 1.61 16.12 -1.76
CA ALA A 261 1.29 14.79 -2.30
C ALA A 261 1.07 13.75 -1.19
N LEU A 262 1.87 13.78 -0.13
CA LEU A 262 1.69 12.91 1.04
C LEU A 262 0.39 13.21 1.81
N GLN A 263 -0.01 14.49 1.91
CA GLN A 263 -1.28 14.86 2.52
C GLN A 263 -2.47 14.39 1.69
N GLU A 264 -2.41 14.53 0.36
CA GLU A 264 -3.43 14.01 -0.55
C GLU A 264 -3.55 12.48 -0.44
N ALA A 265 -2.43 11.76 -0.46
CA ALA A 265 -2.41 10.31 -0.29
C ALA A 265 -3.01 9.87 1.06
N ARG A 266 -2.75 10.62 2.15
CA ARG A 266 -3.38 10.38 3.45
C ARG A 266 -4.89 10.60 3.41
N ALA A 267 -5.37 11.65 2.73
CA ALA A 267 -6.79 11.90 2.57
C ALA A 267 -7.48 10.78 1.76
N GLN A 268 -6.85 10.32 0.68
CA GLN A 268 -7.33 9.18 -0.12
C GLN A 268 -7.41 7.89 0.72
N LEU A 269 -6.38 7.60 1.54
CA LEU A 269 -6.39 6.45 2.45
C LEU A 269 -7.50 6.54 3.50
N GLN A 270 -7.79 7.73 4.03
CA GLN A 270 -8.90 7.94 4.96
C GLN A 270 -10.25 7.72 4.28
N ALA A 271 -10.44 8.20 3.05
CA ALA A 271 -11.64 7.97 2.26
C ALA A 271 -11.86 6.47 1.97
N LEU A 272 -10.80 5.75 1.58
CA LEU A 272 -10.87 4.30 1.37
C LEU A 272 -11.21 3.55 2.67
N ARG A 273 -10.64 3.95 3.81
CA ARG A 273 -11.00 3.36 5.11
C ARG A 273 -12.47 3.58 5.46
N ALA A 274 -13.02 4.76 5.17
CA ALA A 274 -14.43 5.04 5.36
C ALA A 274 -15.32 4.15 4.47
N GLN A 275 -14.95 3.99 3.20
CA GLN A 275 -15.66 3.09 2.26
C GLN A 275 -15.63 1.62 2.73
N VAL A 276 -14.48 1.13 3.20
CA VAL A 276 -14.35 -0.23 3.75
C VAL A 276 -15.20 -0.40 5.01
N ALA A 277 -15.24 0.61 5.89
CA ALA A 277 -16.08 0.58 7.09
C ALA A 277 -17.57 0.54 6.74
N GLU A 278 -18.01 1.34 5.75
CA GLU A 278 -19.39 1.32 5.27
C GLU A 278 -19.75 -0.04 4.64
N ALA A 279 -18.90 -0.58 3.77
CA ALA A 279 -19.12 -1.89 3.16
C ALA A 279 -19.20 -3.01 4.21
N SER A 280 -18.35 -2.97 5.24
CA SER A 280 -18.39 -3.90 6.37
C SER A 280 -19.71 -3.80 7.16
N ALA A 281 -20.18 -2.57 7.42
CA ALA A 281 -21.45 -2.33 8.09
C ALA A 281 -22.64 -2.86 7.27
N GLN A 282 -22.62 -2.63 5.95
CA GLN A 282 -23.64 -3.15 5.02
C GLN A 282 -23.64 -4.68 5.00
N ALA A 283 -22.48 -5.32 4.91
CA ALA A 283 -22.35 -6.78 4.94
C ALA A 283 -22.87 -7.36 6.27
N SER A 284 -22.54 -6.72 7.40
CA SER A 284 -23.03 -7.11 8.73
C SER A 284 -24.55 -6.99 8.84
N ALA A 285 -25.14 -5.92 8.30
CA ALA A 285 -26.58 -5.73 8.25
C ALA A 285 -27.28 -6.78 7.37
N GLN A 286 -26.69 -7.14 6.23
CA GLN A 286 -27.20 -8.22 5.38
C GLN A 286 -27.13 -9.57 6.09
N GLY A 287 -26.03 -9.87 6.78
CA GLY A 287 -25.88 -11.07 7.60
C GLY A 287 -26.90 -11.14 8.74
N ALA A 288 -27.24 -10.02 9.38
CA ALA A 288 -28.32 -9.96 10.36
C ALA A 288 -29.68 -10.30 9.74
N ARG A 289 -30.04 -9.67 8.61
CA ARG A 289 -31.29 -9.96 7.89
C ARG A 289 -31.40 -11.43 7.47
N HIS A 290 -30.30 -12.04 7.03
CA HIS A 290 -30.30 -13.46 6.67
C HIS A 290 -30.54 -14.35 7.90
N ARG A 291 -29.92 -14.03 9.04
CA ARG A 291 -30.16 -14.76 10.31
C ARG A 291 -31.61 -14.67 10.76
N ASP A 292 -32.23 -13.49 10.67
CA ASP A 292 -33.64 -13.31 11.01
C ASP A 292 -34.57 -14.10 10.07
N LYS A 293 -34.26 -14.10 8.77
CA LYS A 293 -35.00 -14.92 7.80
C LYS A 293 -34.89 -16.41 8.11
N VAL A 294 -33.70 -16.90 8.44
CA VAL A 294 -33.49 -18.30 8.85
C VAL A 294 -34.31 -18.61 10.09
N ARG A 295 -34.26 -17.77 11.13
CA ARG A 295 -35.08 -17.94 12.36
C ARG A 295 -36.57 -18.02 12.06
N LEU A 296 -37.08 -17.14 11.19
CA LEU A 296 -38.49 -17.15 10.78
C LEU A 296 -38.87 -18.47 10.09
N LEU A 297 -38.04 -18.94 9.15
CA LEU A 297 -38.28 -20.20 8.44
C LEU A 297 -38.19 -21.41 9.38
N THR A 298 -37.25 -21.40 10.32
CA THR A 298 -37.15 -22.43 11.36
C THR A 298 -38.43 -22.47 12.23
N GLY A 299 -38.91 -21.30 12.66
CA GLY A 299 -40.17 -21.20 13.43
C GLY A 299 -41.39 -21.68 12.62
N GLN A 300 -41.48 -21.33 11.34
CA GLN A 300 -42.53 -21.85 10.45
C GLN A 300 -42.48 -23.38 10.33
N ALA A 301 -41.29 -23.96 10.18
CA ALA A 301 -41.13 -25.41 10.13
C ALA A 301 -41.56 -26.10 11.43
N GLU A 302 -41.32 -25.48 12.59
CA GLU A 302 -41.82 -25.98 13.88
C GLU A 302 -43.34 -25.94 13.99
N LEU A 303 -43.98 -24.85 13.53
CA LEU A 303 -45.44 -24.75 13.48
C LEU A 303 -46.05 -25.84 12.59
N TRP A 304 -45.52 -26.04 11.38
CA TRP A 304 -45.97 -27.10 10.48
C TRP A 304 -45.79 -28.50 11.09
N ARG A 305 -44.69 -28.75 11.79
CA ARG A 305 -44.49 -30.00 12.55
C ARG A 305 -45.54 -30.15 13.67
N GLY A 306 -45.93 -29.07 14.32
CA GLY A 306 -47.01 -29.07 15.31
C GLY A 306 -48.36 -29.45 14.70
N VAL A 307 -48.74 -28.81 13.59
CA VAL A 307 -49.97 -29.12 12.86
C VAL A 307 -49.99 -30.57 12.38
N ALA A 308 -48.88 -31.07 11.82
CA ALA A 308 -48.78 -32.46 11.38
C ALA A 308 -48.99 -33.46 12.53
N ARG A 309 -48.44 -33.19 13.73
CA ARG A 309 -48.68 -34.01 14.92
C ARG A 309 -50.15 -34.00 15.34
N SER A 310 -50.77 -32.82 15.37
CA SER A 310 -52.20 -32.68 15.72
C SER A 310 -53.10 -33.45 14.75
N LEU A 311 -52.80 -33.41 13.44
CA LEU A 311 -53.56 -34.17 12.44
C LEU A 311 -53.39 -35.68 12.61
N GLU A 312 -52.20 -36.15 12.98
CA GLU A 312 -51.99 -37.58 13.26
C GLU A 312 -52.73 -38.01 14.54
N GLU A 313 -52.76 -37.18 15.58
CA GLU A 313 -53.55 -37.41 16.80
C GLU A 313 -55.06 -37.48 16.49
N GLU A 314 -55.59 -36.54 15.72
CA GLU A 314 -56.99 -36.55 15.27
C GLU A 314 -57.32 -37.80 14.47
N LYS A 315 -56.43 -38.21 13.55
CA LYS A 315 -56.59 -39.44 12.77
C LYS A 315 -56.65 -40.68 13.68
N VAL A 316 -55.78 -40.78 14.68
CA VAL A 316 -55.81 -41.87 15.66
C VAL A 316 -57.13 -41.89 16.43
N VAL A 317 -57.66 -40.73 16.83
CA VAL A 317 -58.97 -40.63 17.49
C VAL A 317 -60.10 -41.07 16.56
N GLN A 318 -60.08 -40.64 15.29
CA GLN A 318 -61.08 -41.05 14.29
C GLN A 318 -61.05 -42.55 14.03
N GLU A 319 -59.85 -43.14 13.89
CA GLU A 319 -59.68 -44.59 13.71
C GLU A 319 -60.22 -45.38 14.90
N ARG A 320 -60.01 -44.90 16.13
CA ARG A 320 -60.56 -45.52 17.35
C ARG A 320 -62.08 -45.43 17.40
N MET A 321 -62.67 -44.27 17.09
CA MET A 321 -64.12 -44.09 17.05
C MET A 321 -64.78 -45.00 15.99
N LEU A 322 -64.16 -45.11 14.81
CA LEU A 322 -64.60 -46.03 13.76
C LEU A 322 -64.51 -47.49 14.20
N ALA A 323 -63.46 -47.87 14.94
CA ALA A 323 -63.33 -49.21 15.51
C ALA A 323 -64.43 -49.53 16.52
N GLU A 324 -64.76 -48.59 17.43
CA GLU A 324 -65.86 -48.74 18.38
C GLU A 324 -67.22 -48.86 17.69
N LEU A 325 -67.52 -48.02 16.70
CA LEU A 325 -68.76 -48.12 15.92
C LEU A 325 -68.87 -49.46 15.17
N ARG A 326 -67.77 -49.96 14.59
CA ARG A 326 -67.74 -51.29 13.96
C ARG A 326 -68.02 -52.39 14.97
N GLU A 327 -67.53 -52.27 16.19
CA GLU A 327 -67.78 -53.24 17.25
C GLU A 327 -69.23 -53.19 17.76
N GLN A 328 -69.80 -52.00 17.95
CA GLN A 328 -71.22 -51.84 18.27
C GLN A 328 -72.12 -52.46 17.20
N LEU A 329 -71.80 -52.24 15.92
CA LEU A 329 -72.50 -52.88 14.80
C LEU A 329 -72.40 -54.40 14.83
N ARG A 330 -71.23 -54.97 15.18
CA ARG A 330 -71.09 -56.43 15.39
C ARG A 330 -71.99 -56.92 16.51
N GLN A 331 -71.99 -56.25 17.67
CA GLN A 331 -72.81 -56.63 18.81
C GLN A 331 -74.31 -56.59 18.47
N LEU A 332 -74.77 -55.55 17.78
CA LEU A 332 -76.16 -55.44 17.31
C LEU A 332 -76.54 -56.57 16.36
N ARG A 333 -75.68 -56.93 15.40
CA ARG A 333 -75.92 -58.08 14.51
C ARG A 333 -76.02 -59.39 15.29
N CYS A 334 -75.11 -59.64 16.24
CA CYS A 334 -75.17 -60.81 17.10
C CYS A 334 -76.48 -60.88 17.91
N SER A 335 -76.96 -59.75 18.42
CA SER A 335 -78.20 -59.69 19.21
C SER A 335 -79.48 -59.95 18.40
N ARG A 336 -79.47 -59.68 17.09
CA ARG A 336 -80.61 -59.91 16.19
C ARG A 336 -80.72 -61.34 15.66
N GLY A 337 -79.74 -62.21 15.93
CA GLY A 337 -79.70 -63.55 15.34
C GLY A 337 -79.57 -63.53 13.81
N GLU A 338 -79.14 -62.40 13.23
CA GLU A 338 -78.87 -62.31 11.81
C GLU A 338 -77.69 -63.23 11.50
N PRO A 339 -77.85 -64.27 10.65
CA PRO A 339 -76.73 -65.07 10.21
C PRO A 339 -75.70 -64.16 9.55
N ALA A 340 -74.42 -64.45 9.78
CA ALA A 340 -73.31 -63.70 9.18
C ALA A 340 -73.63 -63.46 7.69
N PRO A 341 -73.55 -62.20 7.20
CA PRO A 341 -74.06 -61.87 5.88
C PRO A 341 -73.39 -62.82 4.88
N PRO A 342 -74.17 -63.48 3.99
CA PRO A 342 -73.57 -64.09 2.82
C PRO A 342 -72.73 -63.00 2.15
N ARG A 343 -71.55 -63.39 1.66
CA ARG A 343 -70.66 -62.52 0.88
C ARG A 343 -71.34 -62.17 -0.45
N ASP A 344 -72.44 -61.45 -0.39
CA ASP A 344 -73.30 -61.15 -1.52
C ASP A 344 -72.71 -59.99 -2.31
N GLU A 345 -72.70 -60.18 -3.62
CA GLU A 345 -72.24 -59.26 -4.66
C GLU A 345 -72.78 -57.82 -4.52
N GLU A 346 -73.86 -57.64 -3.75
CA GLU A 346 -74.43 -56.34 -3.40
C GLU A 346 -73.45 -55.47 -2.56
N GLU A 347 -72.75 -56.05 -1.59
CA GLU A 347 -71.81 -55.33 -0.72
C GLU A 347 -70.52 -55.02 -1.49
N LYS A 348 -70.10 -55.91 -2.40
CA LYS A 348 -69.03 -55.66 -3.38
C LYS A 348 -69.41 -54.54 -4.35
N ARG A 349 -70.66 -54.49 -4.83
CA ARG A 349 -71.14 -53.40 -5.69
C ARG A 349 -71.19 -52.07 -4.96
N ARG A 350 -71.61 -52.03 -3.69
CA ARG A 350 -71.56 -50.81 -2.87
C ARG A 350 -70.12 -50.35 -2.62
N ALA A 351 -69.23 -51.25 -2.24
CA ALA A 351 -67.81 -50.94 -2.05
C ALA A 351 -67.13 -50.50 -3.37
N ALA A 352 -67.49 -51.10 -4.51
CA ALA A 352 -67.02 -50.68 -5.82
C ALA A 352 -67.50 -49.27 -6.17
N ASN A 353 -68.77 -48.94 -5.90
CA ASN A 353 -69.32 -47.61 -6.13
C ASN A 353 -68.69 -46.55 -5.20
N GLU A 354 -68.47 -46.86 -3.92
CA GLU A 354 -67.72 -45.99 -3.00
C GLU A 354 -66.28 -45.78 -3.46
N CYS A 355 -65.59 -46.83 -3.93
CA CYS A 355 -64.26 -46.71 -4.51
C CYS A 355 -64.22 -45.81 -5.75
N VAL A 356 -65.24 -45.86 -6.61
CA VAL A 356 -65.34 -44.96 -7.77
C VAL A 356 -65.58 -43.52 -7.32
N SER A 357 -66.45 -43.30 -6.34
CA SER A 357 -66.71 -41.96 -5.79
C SER A 357 -65.47 -41.36 -5.11
N LEU A 358 -64.75 -42.13 -4.30
CA LEU A 358 -63.50 -41.70 -3.65
C LEU A 358 -62.39 -41.42 -4.67
N ARG A 359 -62.30 -42.18 -5.76
CA ARG A 359 -61.35 -41.86 -6.85
C ARG A 359 -61.73 -40.58 -7.59
N GLY A 360 -63.02 -40.29 -7.72
CA GLY A 360 -63.52 -39.03 -8.25
C GLY A 360 -63.09 -37.84 -7.38
N ALA A 361 -63.39 -37.90 -6.09
CA ALA A 361 -63.00 -36.86 -5.13
C ALA A 361 -61.46 -36.69 -5.05
N LEU A 362 -60.70 -37.79 -5.13
CA LEU A 362 -59.24 -37.72 -5.17
C LEU A 362 -58.72 -37.03 -6.43
N ARG A 363 -59.34 -37.27 -7.60
CA ARG A 363 -58.99 -36.55 -8.85
C ARG A 363 -59.30 -35.07 -8.74
N GLU A 364 -60.48 -34.71 -8.25
CA GLU A 364 -60.86 -33.30 -8.05
C GLU A 364 -59.87 -32.58 -7.12
N SER A 365 -59.50 -33.21 -5.99
CA SER A 365 -58.49 -32.67 -5.09
C SER A 365 -57.11 -32.55 -5.75
N GLN A 366 -56.70 -33.53 -6.57
CA GLN A 366 -55.44 -33.45 -7.31
C GLN A 366 -55.43 -32.34 -8.37
N GLU A 367 -56.55 -32.12 -9.07
CA GLU A 367 -56.72 -31.01 -10.02
C GLU A 367 -56.67 -29.65 -9.30
N GLU A 368 -57.28 -29.55 -8.12
CA GLU A 368 -57.25 -28.33 -7.30
C GLU A 368 -55.82 -28.03 -6.80
N ILE A 369 -55.09 -29.05 -6.33
CA ILE A 369 -53.67 -28.92 -5.95
C ILE A 369 -52.82 -28.49 -7.16
N ALA A 370 -53.07 -29.07 -8.35
CA ALA A 370 -52.35 -28.70 -9.57
C ALA A 370 -52.64 -27.23 -9.96
N SER A 371 -53.88 -26.78 -9.84
CA SER A 371 -54.29 -25.38 -10.06
C SER A 371 -53.57 -24.42 -9.09
N LEU A 372 -53.56 -24.74 -7.80
CA LEU A 372 -52.87 -23.92 -6.78
C LEU A 372 -51.35 -23.85 -7.04
N ARG A 373 -50.73 -24.95 -7.48
CA ARG A 373 -49.32 -24.95 -7.91
C ARG A 373 -49.09 -24.04 -9.11
N GLY A 374 -49.99 -24.07 -10.10
CA GLY A 374 -49.96 -23.16 -11.25
C GLY A 374 -50.04 -21.69 -10.83
N GLN A 375 -50.96 -21.34 -9.93
CA GLN A 375 -51.11 -19.98 -9.41
C GLN A 375 -49.86 -19.51 -8.64
N LYS A 376 -49.25 -20.38 -7.84
CA LYS A 376 -48.01 -20.09 -7.11
C LYS A 376 -46.86 -19.76 -8.08
N ILE A 377 -46.69 -20.54 -9.14
CA ILE A 377 -45.67 -20.29 -10.17
C ILE A 377 -45.91 -18.94 -10.85
N ALA A 378 -47.16 -18.64 -11.23
CA ALA A 378 -47.51 -17.36 -11.85
C ALA A 378 -47.16 -16.16 -10.95
N LEU A 379 -47.47 -16.22 -9.65
CA LEU A 379 -47.09 -15.19 -8.68
C LEU A 379 -45.58 -15.02 -8.56
N GLN A 380 -44.84 -16.14 -8.58
CA GLN A 380 -43.39 -16.13 -8.48
C GLN A 380 -42.74 -15.45 -9.70
N VAL A 381 -43.29 -15.68 -10.91
CA VAL A 381 -42.87 -15.00 -12.14
C VAL A 381 -43.13 -13.49 -12.07
N VAL A 382 -44.32 -13.08 -11.60
CA VAL A 382 -44.64 -11.65 -11.41
C VAL A 382 -43.68 -10.99 -10.42
N GLN A 383 -43.38 -11.66 -9.31
CA GLN A 383 -42.45 -11.15 -8.31
C GLN A 383 -41.03 -11.01 -8.86
N GLN A 384 -40.57 -11.97 -9.66
CA GLN A 384 -39.26 -11.92 -10.31
C GLN A 384 -39.18 -10.77 -11.32
N HIS A 385 -40.24 -10.53 -12.10
CA HIS A 385 -40.32 -9.41 -13.04
C HIS A 385 -40.29 -8.04 -12.31
N GLN A 386 -40.99 -7.92 -11.17
CA GLN A 386 -40.92 -6.73 -10.33
C GLN A 386 -39.51 -6.49 -9.77
N GLN A 387 -38.79 -7.53 -9.36
CA GLN A 387 -37.40 -7.41 -8.91
C GLN A 387 -36.47 -6.96 -10.03
N GLN A 388 -36.63 -7.50 -11.25
CA GLN A 388 -35.87 -7.06 -12.42
C GLN A 388 -36.13 -5.58 -12.75
N ARG A 389 -37.38 -5.12 -12.72
CA ARG A 389 -37.73 -3.71 -12.90
C ARG A 389 -37.07 -2.81 -11.85
N ARG A 390 -37.07 -3.19 -10.58
CA ARG A 390 -36.40 -2.43 -9.51
C ARG A 390 -34.89 -2.35 -9.74
N ARG A 391 -34.26 -3.45 -10.17
CA ARG A 391 -32.83 -3.46 -10.52
C ARG A 391 -32.52 -2.54 -11.70
N ALA A 392 -33.37 -2.50 -12.72
CA ALA A 392 -33.20 -1.61 -13.86
C ALA A 392 -33.32 -0.13 -13.48
N LEU A 393 -34.24 0.22 -12.56
CA LEU A 393 -34.40 1.60 -12.07
C LEU A 393 -33.23 2.07 -11.18
N HIS A 394 -32.52 1.15 -10.54
CA HIS A 394 -31.37 1.46 -9.68
C HIS A 394 -30.01 1.19 -10.35
N ALA A 395 -30.00 0.82 -11.63
CA ALA A 395 -28.76 0.73 -12.38
C ALA A 395 -28.23 2.15 -12.63
N PRO A 396 -26.96 2.45 -12.32
CA PRO A 396 -26.39 3.76 -12.58
C PRO A 396 -26.42 4.05 -14.09
N PRO A 397 -26.70 5.31 -14.50
CA PRO A 397 -26.61 5.69 -15.89
C PRO A 397 -25.17 5.46 -16.38
N ARG A 398 -25.05 4.86 -17.57
CA ARG A 398 -23.77 4.62 -18.23
C ARG A 398 -23.20 5.89 -18.83
#